data_AF-A0A845U041-F1
#
_entry.id   AF-A0A845U041-F1
#
_cell.length_a   1.000
_cell.length_b   1.000
_cell.length_c   1.000
_cell.angle_alpha   90.00
_cell.angle_beta   90.00
_cell.angle_gamma   90.00
#
_symmetry.space_group_name_H-M   'P 1'
#
loop_
_entity.id
_entity.type
_entity.pdbx_description
1 polymer ?
#
loop_
_entity_poly.entity_id
_entity_poly.type
_entity_poly.pdbx_seq_one_letter_code
_entity_poly.pdbx_strand_id
1 'polypeptide(L)'
;MVAKMFAKMNCKMIQAPSIRVLAILFLLSICLSGCQRFEYVSTRPLDEAGFSYSGIQDLRALDLNNAEVAELVKAKTGGVAEQTCIDLLREARSRKQRFTTGAEVSQLRAAGVGDSAILELVRLNQLGPWTGDSEAIRLAGISDRVVVAVARRRAGGQAVLSGASLTRLKNAGVGEPALYELATRGITDADAKVIAIGRRKRGVTDAMVLRAYPAR
;
A
#
# COMPACT_ATOMS: atom_id res chain seq x y z
N MET A 1 72.65 52.56 29.37
CA MET A 1 71.72 51.47 29.00
C MET A 1 70.40 52.11 28.56
N VAL A 2 70.14 52.20 27.25
CA VAL A 2 69.16 51.38 26.49
C VAL A 2 67.73 51.65 26.99
N ALA A 3 66.71 52.10 26.25
CA ALA A 3 66.45 52.47 24.85
C ALA A 3 65.13 53.29 24.85
N LYS A 4 64.93 54.32 24.01
CA LYS A 4 64.02 54.34 22.82
C LYS A 4 62.81 53.39 22.96
N MET A 5 61.55 53.75 22.74
CA MET A 5 61.02 54.46 21.56
C MET A 5 59.51 54.76 21.74
N PHE A 6 59.10 55.97 21.38
CA PHE A 6 57.72 56.34 21.00
C PHE A 6 57.23 55.51 19.79
N ALA A 7 55.93 55.19 19.69
CA ALA A 7 55.11 55.55 18.52
C ALA A 7 53.65 55.02 18.58
N LYS A 8 52.74 55.98 18.53
CA LYS A 8 51.34 56.00 18.08
C LYS A 8 51.22 55.49 16.63
N MET A 9 50.18 54.73 16.26
CA MET A 9 49.45 54.89 14.98
C MET A 9 48.23 53.95 14.81
N ASN A 10 47.13 54.57 14.34
CA ASN A 10 45.93 53.98 13.74
C ASN A 10 46.24 53.02 12.58
N CYS A 11 45.38 52.01 12.35
CA CYS A 11 45.20 51.48 10.99
C CYS A 11 43.81 50.86 10.73
N LYS A 12 43.02 51.61 9.95
CA LYS A 12 42.08 51.23 8.88
C LYS A 12 41.46 49.82 8.85
N MET A 13 40.11 49.82 8.89
CA MET A 13 39.26 49.48 7.74
C MET A 13 39.73 48.30 6.87
N ILE A 14 39.23 47.10 7.16
CA ILE A 14 39.31 45.94 6.27
C ILE A 14 37.90 45.64 5.76
N GLN A 15 37.66 46.14 4.56
CA GLN A 15 36.48 45.93 3.74
C GLN A 15 36.55 44.50 3.18
N ALA A 16 35.62 43.63 3.55
CA ALA A 16 35.62 42.21 3.18
C ALA A 16 34.92 41.98 1.81
N PRO A 17 35.64 41.61 0.74
CA PRO A 17 35.03 41.29 -0.56
C PRO A 17 34.41 39.88 -0.62
N SER A 18 34.59 39.03 0.40
CA SER A 18 34.30 37.59 0.32
C SER A 18 32.83 37.18 0.47
N ILE A 19 31.94 38.05 0.95
CA ILE A 19 30.52 37.72 1.17
C ILE A 19 29.72 37.80 -0.14
N ARG A 20 30.11 38.68 -1.08
CA ARG A 20 29.41 38.86 -2.35
C ARG A 20 29.59 37.68 -3.30
N VAL A 21 30.75 37.04 -3.28
CA VAL A 21 31.04 35.87 -4.14
C VAL A 21 30.24 34.64 -3.67
N LEU A 22 30.08 34.46 -2.36
CA LEU A 22 29.32 33.34 -1.78
C LEU A 22 27.81 33.46 -2.08
N ALA A 23 27.26 34.67 -2.04
CA ALA A 23 25.85 34.93 -2.33
C ALA A 23 25.50 34.68 -3.82
N ILE A 24 26.39 35.03 -4.74
CA ILE A 24 26.20 34.80 -6.19
C ILE A 24 26.25 33.30 -6.52
N LEU A 25 27.12 32.55 -5.84
CA LEU A 25 27.22 31.09 -6.03
C LEU A 25 25.96 30.36 -5.53
N PHE A 26 25.39 30.80 -4.40
CA PHE A 26 24.14 30.24 -3.87
C PHE A 26 22.93 30.57 -4.76
N LEU A 27 22.89 31.77 -5.35
CA LEU A 27 21.85 32.15 -6.32
C LEU A 27 21.94 31.34 -7.62
N LEU A 28 23.16 31.05 -8.11
CA LEU A 28 23.36 30.25 -9.32
C LEU A 28 22.95 28.78 -9.14
N SER A 29 23.13 28.20 -7.95
CA SER A 29 22.68 26.83 -7.66
C SER A 29 21.15 26.66 -7.70
N ILE A 30 20.38 27.71 -7.40
CA ILE A 30 18.90 27.66 -7.44
C ILE A 30 18.39 27.64 -8.89
N CYS A 31 19.10 28.26 -9.84
CA CYS A 31 18.70 28.31 -11.26
C CYS A 31 18.90 26.98 -12.02
N LEU A 32 19.72 26.06 -11.51
CA LEU A 32 20.00 24.76 -12.17
C LEU A 32 19.02 23.64 -11.77
N SER A 33 18.15 23.85 -10.77
CA SER A 33 17.16 22.86 -10.34
C SER A 33 15.81 22.95 -11.08
N GLY A 34 15.68 23.86 -12.07
CA GLY A 34 14.42 24.17 -12.74
C GLY A 34 14.12 23.46 -14.06
N CYS A 35 14.94 22.50 -14.50
CA CYS A 35 14.66 21.74 -15.73
C CYS A 35 13.62 20.64 -15.47
N GLN A 36 12.35 21.01 -15.45
CA GLN A 36 11.26 20.06 -15.66
C GLN A 36 11.40 19.50 -17.08
N ARG A 37 12.09 18.36 -17.23
CA ARG A 37 12.01 17.56 -18.45
C ARG A 37 10.55 17.13 -18.59
N PHE A 38 9.87 17.71 -19.58
CA PHE A 38 8.53 17.31 -19.95
C PHE A 38 8.64 15.91 -20.56
N GLU A 39 8.52 14.89 -19.72
CA GLU A 39 8.54 13.51 -20.17
C GLU A 39 7.21 13.23 -20.85
N TYR A 40 7.25 12.91 -22.14
CA TYR A 40 6.04 12.55 -22.88
C TYR A 40 5.51 11.22 -22.32
N VAL A 41 4.31 11.26 -21.75
CA VAL A 41 3.63 10.08 -21.21
C VAL A 41 2.69 9.54 -22.27
N SER A 42 3.02 8.36 -22.80
CA SER A 42 2.20 7.72 -23.81
C SER A 42 0.99 7.05 -23.15
N THR A 43 -0.22 7.51 -23.47
CA THR A 43 -1.46 6.87 -23.00
C THR A 43 -2.03 5.86 -23.99
N ARG A 44 -1.37 5.64 -25.13
CA ARG A 44 -1.77 4.63 -26.11
C ARG A 44 -1.91 3.23 -25.50
N PRO A 45 -1.02 2.77 -24.60
CA PRO A 45 -1.19 1.47 -23.95
C PRO A 45 -2.47 1.37 -23.09
N LEU A 46 -2.97 2.49 -22.54
CA LEU A 46 -4.21 2.48 -21.77
C LEU A 46 -5.42 2.28 -22.69
N ASP A 47 -5.44 2.97 -23.84
CA ASP A 47 -6.48 2.80 -24.86
C ASP A 47 -6.50 1.35 -25.39
N GLU A 48 -5.33 0.80 -25.70
CA GLU A 48 -5.17 -0.60 -26.13
C GLU A 48 -5.60 -1.62 -25.04
N ALA A 49 -5.45 -1.26 -23.76
CA ALA A 49 -5.96 -2.06 -22.63
C ALA A 49 -7.47 -1.90 -22.39
N GLY A 50 -8.17 -1.09 -23.19
CA GLY A 50 -9.61 -0.88 -23.12
C GLY A 50 -10.04 0.11 -22.04
N PHE A 51 -9.21 1.11 -21.73
CA PHE A 51 -9.66 2.27 -20.96
C PHE A 51 -10.52 3.18 -21.83
N SER A 52 -11.60 3.72 -21.26
CA SER A 52 -12.39 4.75 -21.93
C SER A 52 -11.60 6.06 -22.06
N TYR A 53 -11.98 6.90 -23.04
CA TYR A 53 -11.38 8.22 -23.20
C TYR A 53 -11.52 9.08 -21.93
N SER A 54 -12.69 9.07 -21.28
CA SER A 54 -12.90 9.76 -20.00
C SER A 54 -11.99 9.24 -18.90
N GLY A 55 -11.83 7.91 -18.79
CA GLY A 55 -10.92 7.31 -17.81
C GLY A 55 -9.47 7.71 -18.05
N ILE A 56 -9.03 7.79 -19.31
CA ILE A 56 -7.68 8.27 -19.66
C ILE A 56 -7.51 9.74 -19.24
N GLN A 57 -8.53 10.59 -19.40
CA GLN A 57 -8.48 11.99 -18.96
C GLN A 57 -8.40 12.09 -17.42
N ASP A 58 -9.20 11.31 -16.70
CA ASP A 58 -9.16 11.25 -15.24
C ASP A 58 -7.79 10.79 -14.73
N LEU A 59 -7.20 9.80 -15.39
CA LEU A 59 -5.87 9.31 -15.08
C LEU A 59 -4.78 10.34 -15.39
N ARG A 60 -4.88 11.09 -16.49
CA ARG A 60 -3.94 12.19 -16.82
C ARG A 60 -3.98 13.31 -15.79
N ALA A 61 -5.16 13.62 -15.26
CA ALA A 61 -5.31 14.62 -14.20
C ALA A 61 -4.57 14.24 -12.90
N LEU A 62 -4.16 12.98 -12.75
CA LEU A 62 -3.42 12.47 -11.59
C LEU A 62 -1.89 12.43 -11.81
N ASP A 63 -1.36 13.15 -12.82
CA ASP A 63 0.08 13.24 -13.11
C ASP A 63 0.74 11.86 -13.29
N LEU A 64 0.23 11.10 -14.25
CA LEU A 64 0.75 9.78 -14.60
C LEU A 64 2.17 9.85 -15.18
N ASN A 65 2.94 8.77 -15.02
CA ASN A 65 4.16 8.53 -15.79
C ASN A 65 4.08 7.20 -16.56
N ASN A 66 5.06 6.92 -17.41
CA ASN A 66 5.10 5.72 -18.25
C ASN A 66 5.17 4.41 -17.44
N ALA A 67 5.81 4.41 -16.27
CA ALA A 67 5.86 3.23 -15.40
C ALA A 67 4.49 2.92 -14.78
N GLU A 68 3.77 3.96 -14.34
CA GLU A 68 2.43 3.84 -13.77
C GLU A 68 1.40 3.44 -14.85
N VAL A 69 1.57 3.92 -16.08
CA VAL A 69 0.79 3.43 -17.23
C VAL A 69 0.95 1.91 -17.37
N ALA A 70 2.17 1.38 -17.32
CA ALA A 70 2.41 -0.05 -17.43
C ALA A 70 1.73 -0.84 -16.29
N GLU A 71 1.75 -0.33 -15.06
CA GLU A 71 1.07 -0.97 -13.93
C GLU A 71 -0.46 -0.93 -14.06
N LEU A 72 -1.03 0.17 -14.55
CA LEU A 72 -2.46 0.27 -14.81
C LEU A 72 -2.91 -0.69 -15.92
N VAL A 73 -2.09 -0.86 -16.96
CA VAL A 73 -2.32 -1.86 -18.00
C VAL A 73 -2.37 -3.26 -17.39
N LYS A 74 -1.41 -3.64 -16.53
CA LYS A 74 -1.41 -4.95 -15.84
C LYS A 74 -2.66 -5.18 -15.01
N ALA A 75 -3.11 -4.17 -14.26
CA ALA A 75 -4.31 -4.27 -13.45
C ALA A 75 -5.56 -4.46 -14.34
N LYS A 76 -5.72 -3.63 -15.38
CA LYS A 76 -6.85 -3.67 -16.30
C LYS A 76 -6.92 -4.99 -17.08
N THR A 77 -5.80 -5.48 -17.63
CA THR A 77 -5.75 -6.77 -18.33
C THR A 77 -5.97 -7.95 -17.40
N GLY A 78 -5.69 -7.79 -16.10
CA GLY A 78 -6.07 -8.70 -15.03
C GLY A 78 -7.57 -8.74 -14.71
N GLY A 79 -8.39 -7.94 -15.40
CA GLY A 79 -9.85 -7.92 -15.21
C GLY A 79 -10.32 -7.00 -14.08
N VAL A 80 -9.49 -6.05 -13.66
CA VAL A 80 -9.86 -5.00 -12.70
C VAL A 80 -10.67 -3.93 -13.43
N ALA A 81 -11.74 -3.44 -12.81
CA ALA A 81 -12.58 -2.41 -13.42
C ALA A 81 -11.82 -1.09 -13.56
N GLU A 82 -12.17 -0.33 -14.59
CA GLU A 82 -11.53 0.96 -14.88
C GLU A 82 -11.62 1.93 -13.72
N GLN A 83 -12.80 2.05 -13.10
CA GLN A 83 -13.00 2.92 -11.95
C GLN A 83 -12.08 2.52 -10.78
N THR A 84 -11.91 1.22 -10.55
CA THR A 84 -11.00 0.69 -9.54
C THR A 84 -9.56 1.07 -9.84
N CYS A 85 -9.11 0.99 -11.10
CA CYS A 85 -7.77 1.43 -11.51
C CYS A 85 -7.55 2.94 -11.23
N ILE A 86 -8.55 3.78 -11.50
CA ILE A 86 -8.49 5.21 -11.19
C ILE A 86 -8.38 5.43 -9.67
N ASP A 87 -9.21 4.73 -8.89
CA ASP A 87 -9.23 4.87 -7.44
C ASP A 87 -7.93 4.35 -6.80
N LEU A 88 -7.33 3.28 -7.33
CA LEU A 88 -6.01 2.79 -6.92
C LEU A 88 -4.92 3.86 -7.11
N LEU A 89 -4.93 4.54 -8.26
CA LEU A 89 -3.98 5.63 -8.52
C LEU A 89 -4.23 6.83 -7.59
N ARG A 90 -5.50 7.18 -7.32
CA ARG A 90 -5.85 8.22 -6.35
C ARG A 90 -5.35 7.88 -4.95
N GLU A 91 -5.48 6.63 -4.51
CA GLU A 91 -4.95 6.18 -3.22
C GLU A 91 -3.41 6.22 -3.16
N ALA A 92 -2.71 5.88 -4.25
CA ALA A 92 -1.26 6.05 -4.32
C ALA A 92 -0.87 7.53 -4.20
N ARG A 93 -1.60 8.42 -4.89
CA ARG A 93 -1.39 9.87 -4.84
C ARG A 93 -1.69 10.48 -3.49
N SER A 94 -2.73 10.03 -2.79
CA SER A 94 -3.06 10.50 -1.43
C SER A 94 -1.91 10.24 -0.45
N ARG A 95 -1.12 9.19 -0.70
CA ARG A 95 0.09 8.81 0.06
C ARG A 95 1.38 9.43 -0.45
N LYS A 96 1.33 10.26 -1.49
CA LYS A 96 2.51 10.79 -2.20
C LYS A 96 3.43 9.67 -2.72
N GLN A 97 2.84 8.54 -3.10
CA GLN A 97 3.52 7.37 -3.64
C GLN A 97 3.22 7.20 -5.14
N ARG A 98 4.12 6.50 -5.82
CA ARG A 98 3.89 6.03 -7.19
C ARG A 98 3.04 4.77 -7.16
N PHE A 99 2.19 4.59 -8.17
CA PHE A 99 1.43 3.35 -8.32
C PHE A 99 2.33 2.26 -8.89
N THR A 100 2.72 1.30 -8.04
CA THR A 100 3.64 0.20 -8.41
C THR A 100 3.03 -1.19 -8.21
N THR A 101 1.76 -1.27 -7.82
CA THR A 101 1.11 -2.50 -7.32
C THR A 101 0.18 -3.14 -8.34
N GLY A 102 0.33 -2.83 -9.63
CA GLY A 102 -0.58 -3.28 -10.69
C GLY A 102 -0.55 -4.80 -10.87
N ALA A 103 0.64 -5.39 -10.82
CA ALA A 103 0.81 -6.85 -10.87
C ALA A 103 0.13 -7.57 -9.69
N GLU A 104 0.28 -7.05 -8.47
CA GLU A 104 -0.29 -7.65 -7.25
C GLU A 104 -1.82 -7.57 -7.26
N VAL A 105 -2.35 -6.42 -7.68
CA VAL A 105 -3.79 -6.21 -7.88
C VAL A 105 -4.36 -7.17 -8.92
N SER A 106 -3.64 -7.37 -10.04
CA SER A 106 -4.00 -8.33 -11.09
C SER A 106 -4.04 -9.77 -10.56
N GLN A 107 -3.06 -10.17 -9.74
CA GLN A 107 -3.02 -11.50 -9.11
C GLN A 107 -4.20 -11.72 -8.15
N LEU A 108 -4.51 -10.73 -7.29
CA LEU A 108 -5.67 -10.81 -6.41
C LEU A 108 -6.98 -10.94 -7.19
N ARG A 109 -7.10 -10.19 -8.29
CA ARG A 109 -8.25 -10.27 -9.17
C ARG A 109 -8.38 -11.65 -9.81
N ALA A 110 -7.27 -12.21 -10.29
CA ALA A 110 -7.22 -13.56 -10.85
C ALA A 110 -7.59 -14.65 -9.83
N ALA A 111 -7.24 -14.48 -8.56
CA ALA A 111 -7.70 -15.34 -7.47
C ALA A 111 -9.18 -15.15 -7.10
N GLY A 112 -9.87 -14.20 -7.73
CA GLY A 112 -11.30 -13.96 -7.54
C GLY A 112 -11.62 -13.01 -6.38
N VAL A 113 -10.66 -12.21 -5.92
CA VAL A 113 -10.93 -11.09 -5.01
C VAL A 113 -11.66 -10.00 -5.79
N GLY A 114 -12.73 -9.45 -5.19
CA GLY A 114 -13.49 -8.35 -5.77
C GLY A 114 -12.78 -7.00 -5.68
N ASP A 115 -13.07 -6.11 -6.63
CA ASP A 115 -12.49 -4.77 -6.71
C ASP A 115 -12.62 -3.94 -5.42
N SER A 116 -13.77 -4.04 -4.74
CA SER A 116 -13.99 -3.34 -3.47
C SER A 116 -13.09 -3.86 -2.35
N ALA A 117 -12.84 -5.17 -2.30
CA ALA A 117 -11.89 -5.75 -1.36
C ALA A 117 -10.45 -5.36 -1.73
N ILE A 118 -10.07 -5.41 -3.01
CA ILE A 118 -8.74 -4.96 -3.47
C ILE A 118 -8.48 -3.51 -3.03
N LEU A 119 -9.42 -2.59 -3.29
CA LEU A 119 -9.29 -1.19 -2.85
C LEU A 119 -9.14 -1.08 -1.33
N GLU A 120 -9.90 -1.85 -0.57
CA GLU A 120 -9.77 -1.87 0.89
C GLU A 120 -8.39 -2.39 1.33
N LEU A 121 -7.84 -3.43 0.68
CA LEU A 121 -6.49 -3.91 0.96
C LEU A 121 -5.42 -2.85 0.69
N VAL A 122 -5.58 -2.09 -0.39
CA VAL A 122 -4.71 -0.95 -0.71
C VAL A 122 -4.81 0.11 0.37
N ARG A 123 -6.03 0.49 0.75
CA ARG A 123 -6.31 1.47 1.83
C ARG A 123 -5.73 1.06 3.18
N LEU A 124 -5.70 -0.23 3.48
CA LEU A 124 -5.10 -0.76 4.71
C LEU A 124 -3.57 -0.95 4.59
N ASN A 125 -2.98 -0.62 3.44
CA ASN A 125 -1.56 -0.85 3.14
C ASN A 125 -1.16 -2.32 3.32
N GLN A 126 -2.04 -3.23 2.91
CA GLN A 126 -1.86 -4.68 3.03
C GLN A 126 -1.48 -5.36 1.71
N LEU A 127 -1.23 -4.59 0.64
CA LEU A 127 -0.56 -5.12 -0.56
C LEU A 127 0.94 -5.35 -0.28
N GLY A 128 1.52 -6.34 -0.96
CA GLY A 128 2.93 -6.72 -0.85
C GLY A 128 3.10 -8.05 -0.10
N PRO A 129 3.76 -8.11 1.07
CA PRO A 129 4.07 -9.36 1.76
C PRO A 129 2.86 -10.25 2.09
N TRP A 130 1.65 -9.68 2.14
CA TRP A 130 0.43 -10.40 2.45
C TRP A 130 -0.41 -10.76 1.22
N THR A 131 -0.04 -10.27 0.02
CA THR A 131 -0.77 -10.57 -1.22
C THR A 131 -0.91 -12.08 -1.43
N GLY A 132 0.18 -12.85 -1.29
CA GLY A 132 0.15 -14.31 -1.46
C GLY A 132 -0.70 -15.05 -0.42
N ASP A 133 -0.72 -14.59 0.83
CA ASP A 133 -1.60 -15.15 1.86
C ASP A 133 -3.07 -14.87 1.54
N SER A 134 -3.40 -13.64 1.13
CA SER A 134 -4.76 -13.26 0.76
C SER A 134 -5.25 -13.99 -0.50
N GLU A 135 -4.35 -14.24 -1.45
CA GLU A 135 -4.59 -15.08 -2.62
C GLU A 135 -4.92 -16.52 -2.20
N ALA A 136 -4.08 -17.12 -1.36
CA ALA A 136 -4.28 -18.49 -0.87
C ALA A 136 -5.58 -18.65 -0.07
N ILE A 137 -5.93 -17.65 0.74
CA ILE A 137 -7.21 -17.60 1.46
C ILE A 137 -8.37 -17.60 0.45
N ARG A 138 -8.30 -16.74 -0.57
CA ARG A 138 -9.36 -16.65 -1.58
C ARG A 138 -9.50 -17.92 -2.40
N LEU A 139 -8.39 -18.52 -2.81
CA LEU A 139 -8.35 -19.80 -3.54
C LEU A 139 -8.87 -20.98 -2.71
N ALA A 140 -8.77 -20.92 -1.37
CA ALA A 140 -9.46 -21.86 -0.46
C ALA A 140 -10.99 -21.62 -0.38
N GLY A 141 -11.52 -20.73 -1.22
CA GLY A 141 -12.92 -20.36 -1.31
C GLY A 141 -13.39 -19.45 -0.18
N ILE A 142 -12.50 -18.95 0.67
CA ILE A 142 -12.88 -18.04 1.77
C ILE A 142 -13.29 -16.69 1.17
N SER A 143 -14.33 -16.08 1.75
CA SER A 143 -14.93 -14.86 1.19
C SER A 143 -14.09 -13.60 1.41
N ASP A 144 -14.27 -12.61 0.52
CA ASP A 144 -13.61 -11.30 0.60
C ASP A 144 -13.82 -10.60 1.94
N ARG A 145 -15.00 -10.76 2.58
CA ARG A 145 -15.26 -10.20 3.92
C ARG A 145 -14.30 -10.74 4.98
N VAL A 146 -13.91 -12.00 4.90
CA VAL A 146 -12.97 -12.62 5.84
C VAL A 146 -11.55 -12.15 5.53
N VAL A 147 -11.19 -12.08 4.25
CA VAL A 147 -9.90 -11.51 3.79
C VAL A 147 -9.75 -10.09 4.33
N VAL A 148 -10.72 -9.21 4.09
CA VAL A 148 -10.71 -7.82 4.59
C VAL A 148 -10.70 -7.76 6.11
N ALA A 149 -11.44 -8.63 6.82
CA ALA A 149 -11.41 -8.66 8.28
C ALA A 149 -10.01 -8.97 8.84
N VAL A 150 -9.30 -9.94 8.24
CA VAL A 150 -7.91 -10.25 8.58
C VAL A 150 -7.00 -9.07 8.26
N ALA A 151 -7.16 -8.47 7.08
CA ALA A 151 -6.38 -7.31 6.65
C ALA A 151 -6.48 -6.14 7.64
N ARG A 152 -7.71 -5.83 8.11
CA ARG A 152 -7.95 -4.75 9.08
C ARG A 152 -7.23 -4.99 10.41
N ARG A 153 -7.30 -6.21 10.94
CA ARG A 153 -6.59 -6.57 12.17
C ARG A 153 -5.08 -6.51 11.99
N ARG A 154 -4.56 -7.00 10.87
CA ARG A 154 -3.13 -6.94 10.53
C ARG A 154 -2.65 -5.49 10.43
N ALA A 155 -3.41 -4.63 9.77
CA ALA A 155 -3.12 -3.19 9.70
C ALA A 155 -3.10 -2.52 11.09
N GLY A 156 -3.92 -3.00 12.03
CA GLY A 156 -3.91 -2.58 13.44
C GLY A 156 -2.81 -3.22 14.29
N GLY A 157 -1.91 -4.02 13.73
CA GLY A 157 -0.87 -4.74 14.49
C GLY A 157 -1.42 -5.82 15.44
N GLN A 158 -2.66 -6.26 15.23
CA GLN A 158 -3.33 -7.21 16.09
C GLN A 158 -3.02 -8.65 15.67
N ALA A 159 -3.19 -9.59 16.60
CA ALA A 159 -3.14 -11.02 16.29
C ALA A 159 -4.17 -11.37 15.20
N VAL A 160 -3.71 -12.13 14.21
CA VAL A 160 -4.50 -12.61 13.07
C VAL A 160 -4.34 -14.10 12.89
N LEU A 161 -5.37 -14.73 12.33
CA LEU A 161 -5.29 -16.09 11.84
C LEU A 161 -4.45 -16.13 10.57
N SER A 162 -3.54 -17.11 10.48
CA SER A 162 -2.87 -17.39 9.22
C SER A 162 -3.86 -17.94 8.18
N GLY A 163 -3.53 -17.76 6.90
CA GLY A 163 -4.33 -18.35 5.81
C GLY A 163 -4.47 -19.86 5.96
N ALA A 164 -3.42 -20.55 6.42
CA ALA A 164 -3.45 -21.98 6.72
C ALA A 164 -4.47 -22.35 7.82
N SER A 165 -4.58 -21.56 8.88
CA SER A 165 -5.56 -21.77 9.94
C SER A 165 -6.99 -21.52 9.46
N LEU A 166 -7.22 -20.47 8.67
CA LEU A 166 -8.53 -20.22 8.09
C LEU A 166 -8.98 -21.36 7.18
N THR A 167 -8.10 -21.83 6.30
CA THR A 167 -8.36 -22.98 5.44
C THR A 167 -8.63 -24.24 6.25
N ARG A 168 -7.88 -24.46 7.35
CA ARG A 168 -8.12 -25.59 8.27
C ARG A 168 -9.50 -25.52 8.91
N LEU A 169 -9.92 -24.35 9.38
CA LEU A 169 -11.24 -24.14 9.99
C LEU A 169 -12.36 -24.38 8.98
N LYS A 170 -12.22 -23.85 7.76
CA LYS A 170 -13.17 -24.09 6.66
C LYS A 170 -13.29 -25.57 6.33
N ASN A 171 -12.15 -26.26 6.18
CA ASN A 171 -12.11 -27.71 5.92
C ASN A 171 -12.62 -28.54 7.10
N ALA A 172 -12.68 -27.98 8.32
CA ALA A 172 -13.33 -28.60 9.46
C ALA A 172 -14.84 -28.32 9.54
N GLY A 173 -15.42 -27.61 8.57
CA GLY A 173 -16.85 -27.30 8.50
C GLY A 173 -17.28 -26.09 9.33
N VAL A 174 -16.35 -25.18 9.68
CA VAL A 174 -16.72 -23.88 10.24
C VAL A 174 -17.33 -23.02 9.14
N GLY A 175 -18.54 -22.50 9.37
CA GLY A 175 -19.25 -21.70 8.38
C GLY A 175 -18.61 -20.32 8.17
N GLU A 176 -18.81 -19.73 6.99
CA GLU A 176 -18.31 -18.38 6.66
C GLU A 176 -18.69 -17.28 7.68
N PRO A 177 -19.92 -17.24 8.24
CA PRO A 177 -20.25 -16.27 9.28
C PRO A 177 -19.37 -16.43 10.52
N ALA A 178 -19.09 -17.67 10.94
CA ALA A 178 -18.24 -17.93 12.09
C ALA A 178 -16.77 -17.69 11.77
N LEU A 179 -16.28 -18.00 10.56
CA LEU A 179 -14.92 -17.65 10.13
C LEU A 179 -14.69 -16.14 10.20
N TYR A 180 -15.66 -15.34 9.75
CA TYR A 180 -15.59 -13.89 9.86
C TYR A 180 -15.57 -13.41 11.32
N GLU A 181 -16.43 -13.94 12.17
CA GLU A 181 -16.44 -13.62 13.60
C GLU A 181 -15.11 -14.00 14.26
N LEU A 182 -14.58 -15.18 13.96
CA LEU A 182 -13.28 -15.61 14.49
C LEU A 182 -12.13 -14.72 14.00
N ALA A 183 -12.14 -14.36 12.72
CA ALA A 183 -11.18 -13.42 12.15
C ALA A 183 -11.28 -12.05 12.83
N THR A 184 -12.47 -11.50 13.03
CA THR A 184 -12.67 -10.19 13.68
C THR A 184 -12.32 -10.19 15.16
N ARG A 185 -12.51 -11.30 15.88
CA ARG A 185 -12.19 -11.43 17.31
C ARG A 185 -10.70 -11.67 17.59
N GLY A 186 -9.92 -12.00 16.56
CA GLY A 186 -8.47 -12.18 16.68
C GLY A 186 -8.06 -13.44 17.43
N ILE A 187 -8.76 -14.55 17.18
CA ILE A 187 -8.33 -15.84 17.70
C ILE A 187 -6.96 -16.21 17.12
N THR A 188 -6.19 -17.00 17.87
CA THR A 188 -4.84 -17.40 17.46
C THR A 188 -4.86 -18.66 16.59
N ASP A 189 -3.75 -18.95 15.92
CA ASP A 189 -3.56 -20.21 15.20
C ASP A 189 -3.65 -21.44 16.13
N ALA A 190 -3.29 -21.28 17.41
CA ALA A 190 -3.44 -22.32 18.42
C ALA A 190 -4.93 -22.60 18.71
N ASP A 191 -5.74 -21.55 18.86
CA ASP A 191 -7.19 -21.67 19.06
C ASP A 191 -7.86 -22.31 17.83
N ALA A 192 -7.44 -21.92 16.63
CA ALA A 192 -7.93 -22.50 15.38
C ALA A 192 -7.72 -24.02 15.31
N LYS A 193 -6.57 -24.50 15.81
CA LYS A 193 -6.29 -25.95 15.92
C LYS A 193 -7.26 -26.64 16.87
N VAL A 194 -7.53 -26.05 18.04
CA VAL A 194 -8.47 -26.60 19.04
C VAL A 194 -9.89 -26.67 18.46
N ILE A 195 -10.34 -25.59 17.81
CA ILE A 195 -11.65 -25.52 17.16
C ILE A 195 -11.79 -26.58 16.07
N ALA A 196 -10.78 -26.70 15.20
CA ALA A 196 -10.80 -27.69 14.11
C ALA A 196 -10.85 -29.14 14.63
N ILE A 197 -10.14 -29.45 15.73
CA ILE A 197 -10.20 -30.77 16.37
C ILE A 197 -11.60 -31.02 16.95
N GLY A 198 -12.16 -30.06 17.68
CA GLY A 198 -13.50 -30.17 18.27
C GLY A 198 -14.59 -30.38 17.22
N ARG A 199 -14.47 -29.69 16.08
CA ARG A 199 -15.36 -29.84 14.91
C ARG A 199 -15.31 -31.23 14.30
N ARG A 200 -14.13 -31.79 14.09
CA ARG A 200 -13.93 -33.12 13.51
C ARG A 200 -14.48 -34.23 14.41
N LYS A 201 -14.46 -34.03 15.73
CA LYS A 201 -15.06 -34.95 16.72
C LYS A 201 -16.60 -34.83 16.81
N ARG A 202 -17.25 -34.13 15.86
CA ARG A 202 -18.71 -34.01 15.63
C ARG A 202 -19.54 -33.39 16.77
N GLY A 203 -18.93 -32.73 17.75
CA GLY A 203 -19.65 -32.16 18.90
C GLY A 203 -19.76 -30.64 18.94
N VAL A 204 -18.92 -29.92 18.19
CA VAL A 204 -18.80 -28.46 18.32
C VAL A 204 -19.52 -27.75 17.16
N THR A 205 -20.50 -26.90 17.48
CA THR A 205 -21.22 -26.06 16.52
C THR A 205 -20.61 -24.65 16.44
N ASP A 206 -20.93 -23.87 15.40
CA ASP A 206 -20.48 -22.47 15.29
C ASP A 206 -20.89 -21.65 16.50
N ALA A 207 -22.13 -21.83 16.99
CA ALA A 207 -22.61 -21.14 18.18
C ALA A 207 -21.78 -21.48 19.43
N MET A 208 -21.35 -22.73 19.59
CA MET A 208 -20.48 -23.14 20.70
C MET A 208 -19.09 -22.53 20.59
N VAL A 209 -18.52 -22.50 19.38
CA VAL A 209 -17.22 -21.85 19.13
C VAL A 209 -17.32 -20.36 19.47
N LEU A 210 -18.31 -19.66 18.91
CA LEU A 210 -18.45 -18.22 19.12
C LEU A 210 -18.80 -17.86 20.57
N ARG A 211 -19.40 -18.77 21.34
CA ARG A 211 -19.60 -18.58 22.79
C ARG A 211 -18.30 -18.75 23.57
N ALA A 212 -17.44 -19.69 23.16
CA ALA A 212 -16.15 -19.94 23.81
C ALA A 212 -15.12 -18.83 23.56
N TYR A 213 -15.23 -18.11 22.43
CA TYR A 213 -14.33 -17.03 22.05
C TYR A 213 -15.12 -15.71 21.89
N PRO A 214 -15.51 -15.02 22.99
CA PRO A 214 -16.26 -13.77 22.91
C PRO A 214 -15.44 -12.65 22.26
N ALA A 215 -16.14 -11.62 21.75
CA ALA A 215 -15.49 -10.42 21.21
C ALA A 215 -14.67 -9.71 22.30
N ARG A 216 -13.48 -9.24 21.91
CA ARG A 216 -12.53 -8.52 22.77
C ARG A 216 -12.45 -7.07 22.33
#